data_AF-T0ZWE0-F1
#
_entry.id   AF-T0ZWE0-F1
#
_cell.length_a   1.000
_cell.length_b   1.000
_cell.length_c   1.000
_cell.angle_alpha   90.00
_cell.angle_beta   90.00
_cell.angle_gamma   90.00
#
_symmetry.space_group_name_H-M   'P 1'
#
loop_
_entity.id
_entity.type
_entity.pdbx_description
1 polymer ?
#
loop_
_entity_poly.entity_id
_entity_poly.type
_entity_poly.pdbx_seq_one_letter_code
_entity_poly.pdbx_strand_id
1 'polypeptide(L)'
;MAEVYGACHAVLRPGGLLVTVTKNMRRAGRCVDLAALTVSLARSAGFAYLGHVVALHAAVRNGQLVARPSFWQLTQTRKARARGEPAHLSVHEDVLVLQAREVG
;
A
#
# COMPACT_ATOMS: atom_id res chain seq x y z
N MET A 1 2.99 13.62 -3.28
CA MET A 1 3.25 12.26 -3.82
C MET A 1 3.62 12.26 -5.29
N ALA A 2 2.88 12.93 -6.18
CA ALA A 2 3.25 13.01 -7.61
C ALA A 2 4.70 13.49 -7.84
N GLU A 3 5.09 14.60 -7.19
CA GLU A 3 6.46 15.14 -7.24
C GLU A 3 7.52 14.13 -6.76
N VAL A 4 7.22 13.40 -5.68
CA VAL A 4 8.10 12.37 -5.13
C VAL A 4 8.30 11.26 -6.14
N TYR A 5 7.25 10.78 -6.80
CA TYR A 5 7.37 9.75 -7.83
C TYR A 5 8.14 10.25 -9.05
N GLY A 6 7.92 11.49 -9.49
CA GLY A 6 8.71 12.09 -10.57
C GLY A 6 10.21 12.17 -10.22
N ALA A 7 10.54 12.59 -9.00
CA ALA A 7 11.92 12.62 -8.52
C ALA A 7 12.54 11.22 -8.43
N CYS A 8 11.77 10.21 -7.98
CA CYS A 8 12.22 8.81 -8.00
C CYS A 8 12.49 8.32 -9.42
N HIS A 9 11.63 8.64 -10.39
CA HIS A 9 11.83 8.24 -11.79
C HIS A 9 13.13 8.83 -12.35
N ALA A 10 13.38 10.11 -12.09
CA ALA A 10 14.55 10.83 -12.60
C ALA A 10 15.90 10.27 -12.13
N VAL A 11 15.96 9.61 -10.97
CA VAL A 11 17.20 9.06 -10.40
C VAL A 11 17.38 7.57 -10.65
N LEU A 12 16.34 6.88 -11.12
CA LEU A 12 16.41 5.45 -11.42
C LEU A 12 16.96 5.22 -12.83
N ARG A 13 17.86 4.24 -12.96
CA ARG A 13 18.25 3.73 -14.28
C ARG A 13 17.03 3.18 -15.04
N PRO A 14 17.07 3.13 -16.38
CA PRO A 14 16.11 2.35 -17.17
C PRO A 14 15.89 0.95 -16.60
N GLY A 15 14.63 0.56 -16.45
CA GLY A 15 14.25 -0.73 -15.86
C GLY A 15 14.38 -0.82 -14.33
N GLY A 16 14.82 0.23 -13.65
CA GLY A 16 14.88 0.33 -12.19
C GLY A 16 13.50 0.27 -11.54
N LEU A 17 13.44 -0.16 -10.28
CA LEU A 17 12.17 -0.41 -9.58
C LEU A 17 11.89 0.62 -8.51
N LEU A 18 10.64 1.10 -8.48
CA LEU A 18 10.02 1.74 -7.33
C LEU A 18 9.06 0.73 -6.69
N VAL A 19 9.33 0.36 -5.43
CA VAL A 19 8.47 -0.53 -4.67
C VAL A 19 7.82 0.26 -3.54
N THR A 20 6.49 0.29 -3.50
CA THR A 20 5.75 1.04 -2.49
C THR A 20 4.84 0.12 -1.70
N VAL A 21 4.75 0.35 -0.39
CA VAL A 21 3.79 -0.32 0.49
C VAL A 21 2.68 0.67 0.82
N THR A 22 1.43 0.31 0.51
CA THR A 22 0.27 1.14 0.78
C THR A 22 -0.72 0.42 1.69
N LYS A 23 -1.27 1.18 2.65
CA LYS A 23 -2.34 0.74 3.53
C LYS A 23 -3.64 1.42 3.14
N ASN A 24 -4.66 0.68 2.74
CA ASN A 24 -5.97 1.31 2.53
C ASN A 24 -6.46 1.99 3.81
N MET A 25 -6.70 3.30 3.70
CA MET A 25 -7.09 4.14 4.82
C MET A 25 -8.59 4.37 4.80
N ARG A 26 -9.17 4.58 5.98
CA ARG A 26 -10.54 5.09 6.08
C ARG A 26 -10.50 6.55 6.52
N ARG A 27 -11.18 7.41 5.75
CA ARG A 27 -11.31 8.84 6.06
C ARG A 27 -12.76 9.27 5.87
N ALA A 28 -13.33 9.92 6.88
CA ALA A 28 -14.72 10.39 6.88
C ALA A 28 -15.72 9.30 6.42
N GLY A 29 -15.61 8.09 6.99
CA GLY A 29 -16.50 6.96 6.69
C GLY A 29 -16.24 6.23 5.36
N ARG A 30 -15.33 6.72 4.51
CA ARG A 30 -15.03 6.13 3.20
C ARG A 30 -13.70 5.40 3.19
N CYS A 31 -13.64 4.29 2.45
CA CYS A 31 -12.38 3.62 2.13
C CYS A 31 -11.69 4.41 1.02
N VAL A 32 -10.43 4.77 1.24
CA VAL A 32 -9.56 5.35 0.22
C VAL A 32 -8.67 4.24 -0.28
N ASP A 33 -8.83 3.89 -1.55
CA ASP A 33 -7.96 2.96 -2.25
C ASP A 33 -6.63 3.66 -2.56
N LEU A 34 -5.69 3.56 -1.63
CA LEU A 34 -4.37 4.17 -1.79
C LEU A 34 -3.52 3.41 -2.80
N ALA A 35 -3.74 2.10 -2.96
CA ALA A 35 -3.02 1.29 -3.93
C ALA A 35 -3.30 1.79 -5.35
N ALA A 36 -4.58 1.91 -5.73
CA ALA A 36 -4.97 2.41 -7.04
C ALA A 36 -4.49 3.85 -7.28
N LEU A 37 -4.59 4.72 -6.27
CA LEU A 37 -4.10 6.10 -6.36
C LEU A 37 -2.59 6.14 -6.61
N THR A 38 -1.81 5.34 -5.88
CA THR A 38 -0.36 5.26 -6.06
C THR A 38 -0.01 4.73 -7.46
N VAL A 39 -0.69 3.70 -7.94
CA VAL A 39 -0.50 3.20 -9.32
C VAL A 39 -0.77 4.31 -10.34
N SER A 40 -1.87 5.06 -10.19
CA SER A 40 -2.22 6.14 -11.11
C SER A 40 -1.17 7.26 -11.13
N LEU A 41 -0.71 7.70 -9.96
CA LEU A 41 0.28 8.76 -9.83
C LEU A 41 1.66 8.32 -10.34
N ALA A 42 2.09 7.09 -10.04
CA ALA A 42 3.36 6.56 -10.53
C ALA A 42 3.35 6.36 -12.06
N ARG A 43 2.24 5.88 -12.64
CA ARG A 43 2.11 5.79 -14.10
C ARG A 43 2.21 7.15 -14.78
N SER A 44 1.60 8.17 -14.18
CA SER A 44 1.71 9.55 -14.65
C SER A 44 3.15 10.11 -14.55
N ALA A 45 3.97 9.56 -13.66
CA ALA A 45 5.37 9.90 -13.49
C ALA A 45 6.33 9.05 -14.36
N GLY A 46 5.83 8.23 -15.29
CA GLY A 46 6.66 7.46 -16.21
C GLY A 46 6.94 6.01 -15.80
N PHE A 47 6.30 5.50 -14.74
CA PHE A 47 6.45 4.10 -14.34
C PHE A 47 5.47 3.16 -15.07
N ALA A 48 5.92 1.95 -15.39
CA ALA A 48 5.07 0.81 -15.72
C ALA A 48 4.65 0.08 -14.45
N TYR A 49 3.39 -0.35 -14.37
CA TYR A 49 2.91 -1.20 -13.28
C TYR A 49 3.21 -2.66 -13.59
N LEU A 50 4.09 -3.28 -12.81
CA LEU A 50 4.50 -4.68 -13.01
C LEU A 50 3.65 -5.67 -12.23
N GLY A 51 3.16 -5.29 -11.05
CA GLY A 51 2.33 -6.19 -10.27
C GLY A 51 2.00 -5.73 -8.86
N HIS A 52 1.23 -6.58 -8.19
CA HIS A 52 0.72 -6.41 -6.84
C HIS A 52 1.07 -7.63 -6.00
N VAL A 53 1.68 -7.43 -4.83
CA VAL A 53 1.80 -8.45 -3.80
C VAL A 53 0.99 -8.03 -2.58
N VAL A 54 0.12 -8.92 -2.08
CA VAL A 54 -0.62 -8.70 -0.83
C VAL A 54 0.24 -9.21 0.33
N ALA A 55 0.77 -8.29 1.12
CA ALA A 55 1.60 -8.60 2.27
C ALA A 55 0.72 -8.79 3.51
N LEU A 56 0.45 -10.05 3.87
CA LEU A 56 -0.36 -10.39 5.03
C LEU A 56 0.34 -10.05 6.35
N HIS A 57 -0.41 -9.46 7.29
CA HIS A 57 -0.03 -9.29 8.69
C HIS A 57 -0.25 -10.60 9.47
N ALA A 58 0.41 -11.66 9.02
CA ALA A 58 0.30 -12.98 9.60
C ALA A 58 1.67 -13.68 9.63
N ALA A 59 1.87 -14.53 10.61
CA ALA A 59 2.98 -15.47 10.63
C ALA A 59 2.51 -16.83 10.11
N VAL A 60 3.36 -17.55 9.37
CA VAL A 60 3.13 -18.97 9.06
C VAL A 60 3.63 -19.80 10.24
N ARG A 61 2.77 -20.67 10.80
CA ARG A 61 3.08 -21.60 11.90
C ARG A 61 2.40 -22.93 11.64
N ASN A 62 3.17 -24.01 11.55
CA ASN A 62 2.66 -25.37 11.30
C ASN A 62 1.73 -25.43 10.07
N GLY A 63 2.09 -24.74 8.99
CA GLY A 63 1.28 -24.66 7.77
C GLY A 63 0.02 -23.77 7.88
N GLN A 64 -0.20 -23.09 9.00
CA GLN A 64 -1.36 -22.23 9.23
C GLN A 64 -0.96 -20.75 9.28
N LEU A 65 -1.86 -19.87 8.84
CA LEU A 65 -1.73 -18.43 9.00
C LEU A 65 -2.23 -18.01 10.39
N VAL A 66 -1.34 -17.41 11.18
CA VAL A 66 -1.66 -16.85 12.50
C VAL A 66 -1.62 -15.34 12.40
N ALA A 67 -2.75 -14.68 12.63
CA ALA A 67 -2.86 -13.22 12.58
C ALA A 67 -1.90 -12.57 13.59
N ARG A 68 -1.19 -11.52 13.16
CA ARG A 68 -0.22 -10.77 13.97
C ARG A 68 -0.50 -9.27 13.91
N PRO A 69 -1.70 -8.82 14.32
CA PRO A 69 -1.97 -7.39 14.37
C PRO A 69 -1.12 -6.72 15.45
N SER A 70 -0.66 -5.51 15.17
CA SER A 70 0.02 -4.70 16.17
C SER A 70 -0.96 -4.23 17.25
N PHE A 71 -0.43 -3.95 18.44
CA PHE A 71 -1.21 -3.34 19.53
C PHE A 71 -1.92 -2.06 19.07
N TRP A 72 -1.25 -1.24 18.23
CA TRP A 72 -1.81 -0.03 17.68
C TRP A 72 -2.97 -0.29 16.72
N GLN A 73 -2.86 -1.28 15.82
CA GLN A 73 -3.94 -1.65 14.91
C GLN A 73 -5.19 -2.08 15.68
N LEU A 74 -5.02 -2.91 16.72
CA LEU A 74 -6.12 -3.34 17.58
C LEU A 74 -6.76 -2.15 18.32
N THR A 75 -5.93 -1.30 18.93
CA THR A 75 -6.40 -0.16 19.72
C THR A 75 -7.15 0.86 18.87
N GLN A 76 -6.63 1.23 17.70
CA GLN A 76 -7.28 2.18 16.81
C GLN A 76 -8.60 1.62 16.25
N THR A 77 -8.62 0.34 15.87
CA THR A 77 -9.85 -0.32 15.38
C THR A 77 -10.93 -0.34 16.46
N ARG A 78 -10.57 -0.68 17.71
CA ARG A 78 -11.51 -0.67 18.85
C ARG A 78 -12.03 0.74 19.15
N LYS A 79 -11.15 1.74 19.17
CA LYS A 79 -11.54 3.15 19.39
C LYS A 79 -12.49 3.65 18.30
N ALA A 80 -12.24 3.33 17.03
CA ALA A 80 -13.13 3.68 15.93
C ALA A 80 -14.51 3.05 16.09
N ARG A 81 -14.57 1.74 16.39
CA ARG A 81 -15.83 1.03 16.66
C ARG A 81 -16.60 1.61 17.84
N ALA A 82 -15.92 1.99 18.92
CA ALA A 82 -16.55 2.63 20.08
C ALA A 82 -17.18 3.99 19.75
N ARG A 83 -16.69 4.69 18.72
CA ARG A 83 -17.30 5.93 18.19
C ARG A 83 -18.42 5.68 17.16
N GLY A 84 -18.80 4.41 16.92
CA GLY A 84 -19.78 4.05 15.90
C GLY A 84 -19.22 4.08 14.47
N GLU A 85 -17.91 4.22 14.28
CA GLU A 85 -17.31 4.23 12.96
C GLU A 85 -17.15 2.79 12.42
N PRO A 86 -17.58 2.51 11.17
CA PRO A 86 -17.31 1.22 10.54
C PRO A 86 -15.81 1.04 10.35
N ALA A 87 -15.20 0.16 11.15
CA ALA A 87 -13.76 -0.13 11.10
C ALA A 87 -13.49 -1.64 11.13
N HIS A 88 -12.66 -2.07 10.19
CA HIS A 88 -12.08 -3.41 10.17
C HIS A 88 -10.60 -3.34 10.55
N LEU A 89 -10.12 -4.40 11.18
CA LEU A 89 -8.70 -4.56 11.42
C LEU A 89 -8.02 -4.77 10.07
N SER A 90 -7.08 -3.91 9.70
CA SER A 90 -6.26 -4.14 8.52
C SER A 90 -5.41 -5.38 8.73
N VAL A 91 -5.52 -6.36 7.83
CA VAL A 91 -4.82 -7.65 7.90
C VAL A 91 -3.75 -7.80 6.82
N HIS A 92 -3.62 -6.81 5.94
CA HIS A 92 -2.61 -6.80 4.90
C HIS A 92 -2.19 -5.36 4.57
N GLU A 93 -1.10 -5.28 3.81
CA GLU A 93 -0.66 -4.11 3.05
C GLU A 93 -0.56 -4.50 1.58
N ASP A 94 -0.70 -3.52 0.72
CA ASP A 94 -0.58 -3.63 -0.73
C ASP A 94 0.86 -3.25 -1.13
N VAL A 95 1.62 -4.19 -1.71
CA VAL A 95 2.98 -3.94 -2.20
C VAL A 95 2.94 -3.82 -3.71
N LEU A 96 3.17 -2.61 -4.21
CA LEU A 96 3.14 -2.29 -5.62
C LEU A 96 4.56 -2.29 -6.18
N VAL A 97 4.75 -2.99 -7.30
CA VAL A 97 6.02 -3.02 -8.02
C VAL A 97 5.86 -2.22 -9.31
N LEU A 98 6.67 -1.17 -9.43
CA LEU A 98 6.62 -0.20 -10.52
C LEU A 98 8.00 -0.13 -11.17
N GLN A 99 8.07 -0.09 -12.49
CA GLN A 99 9.33 -0.05 -13.23
C GLN A 99 9.50 1.27 -13.97
N ALA A 100 10.65 1.92 -13.81
CA ALA A 100 11.00 3.12 -14.56
C ALA A 100 11.15 2.75 -16.05
N ARG A 101 10.29 3.32 -16.89
CA ARG A 101 10.39 3.17 -18.35
C ARG A 101 11.47 4.10 -18.89
N GLU A 102 12.08 3.71 -20.00
CA GLU A 102 12.89 4.64 -20.78
C GLU A 102 12.04 5.82 -21.23
N VAL A 103 12.61 7.02 -21.10
CA VAL A 103 12.09 8.20 -21.79
C VAL A 103 12.64 8.10 -23.20
N GLY A 104 11.77 7.78 -24.16
CA GLY A 104 12.12 7.77 -25.58
C GLY A 104 12.43 9.15 -26.11
#